data_AF-A0A292IHI6-F1
#
_entry.id   AF-A0A292IHI6-F1
#
_cell.length_a   1.000
_cell.length_b   1.000
_cell.length_c   1.000
_cell.angle_alpha   90.00
_cell.angle_beta   90.00
_cell.angle_gamma   90.00
#
_symmetry.space_group_name_H-M   'P 1'
#
loop_
_entity.id
_entity.type
_entity.pdbx_description
1 polymer ?
#
loop_
_entity_poly.entity_id
_entity_poly.type
_entity_poly.pdbx_seq_one_letter_code
_entity_poly.pdbx_strand_id
1 'polypeptide(L)'
;MKKQIWAKRVAVFEYIFSCLAKNEQDPKTIINELKTFPDIDPWQIKIVTYFSYNLNKTIAKIQALTTKSKWSYEQMDLILKAIIHEVYNERLAHKTDKAILIDQSLITMDHYGEPKLKKILHAIIDKIIE
;
A
#
# COMPACT_ATOMS: atom_id res chain seq x y z
N MET A 1 3.06 -21.76 -7.67
CA MET A 1 1.79 -21.11 -7.30
C MET A 1 1.93 -19.87 -6.38
N LYS A 2 2.91 -19.79 -5.46
CA LYS A 2 3.12 -18.57 -4.61
C LYS A 2 3.68 -17.34 -5.36
N LYS A 3 4.54 -17.52 -6.37
CA LYS A 3 5.14 -16.42 -7.15
C LYS A 3 4.13 -15.51 -7.87
N GLN A 4 2.93 -16.03 -8.21
CA GLN A 4 1.93 -15.26 -8.96
C GLN A 4 1.22 -14.20 -8.11
N ILE A 5 1.00 -14.43 -6.82
CA ILE A 5 0.24 -13.48 -5.98
C ILE A 5 1.13 -12.31 -5.56
N TRP A 6 2.41 -12.58 -5.24
CA TRP A 6 3.34 -11.50 -4.91
C TRP A 6 3.53 -10.53 -6.09
N ALA A 7 3.69 -11.04 -7.32
CA ALA A 7 3.77 -10.19 -8.51
C ALA A 7 2.52 -9.31 -8.70
N LYS A 8 1.32 -9.83 -8.39
CA LYS A 8 0.08 -9.06 -8.43
C LYS A 8 0.06 -7.93 -7.40
N ARG A 9 0.54 -8.19 -6.18
CA ARG A 9 0.72 -7.16 -5.13
C ARG A 9 1.71 -6.09 -5.56
N VAL A 10 2.84 -6.51 -6.14
CA VAL A 10 3.86 -5.59 -6.67
C VAL A 10 3.24 -4.65 -7.70
N ALA A 11 2.45 -5.15 -8.65
CA ALA A 11 1.78 -4.29 -9.63
C ALA A 11 0.80 -3.29 -8.98
N VAL A 12 0.09 -3.70 -7.92
CA VAL A 12 -0.78 -2.77 -7.15
C VAL A 12 0.05 -1.73 -6.41
N PHE A 13 1.15 -2.14 -5.77
CA PHE A 13 2.10 -1.25 -5.09
C PHE A 13 2.69 -0.22 -6.06
N GLU A 14 3.17 -0.65 -7.23
CA GLU A 14 3.74 0.22 -8.25
C GLU A 14 2.70 1.22 -8.77
N TYR A 15 1.46 0.78 -8.95
CA TYR A 15 0.37 1.66 -9.34
C TYR A 15 0.07 2.71 -8.25
N ILE A 16 -0.08 2.29 -6.99
CA ILE A 16 -0.29 3.20 -5.84
C ILE A 16 0.87 4.19 -5.71
N PHE A 17 2.11 3.72 -5.84
CA PHE A 17 3.29 4.58 -5.85
C PHE A 17 3.17 5.67 -6.92
N SER A 18 2.74 5.30 -8.13
CA SER A 18 2.57 6.26 -9.22
C SER A 18 1.51 7.32 -8.91
N CYS A 19 0.37 6.93 -8.30
CA CYS A 19 -0.67 7.86 -7.88
C CYS A 19 -0.15 8.84 -6.83
N LEU A 20 0.56 8.34 -5.82
CA LEU A 20 1.15 9.17 -4.76
C LEU A 20 2.21 10.13 -5.32
N ALA A 21 3.05 9.67 -6.25
CA ALA A 21 4.07 10.50 -6.88
C ALA A 21 3.46 11.62 -7.75
N LYS A 22 2.35 11.34 -8.44
CA LYS A 22 1.58 12.34 -9.21
C LYS A 22 0.68 13.22 -8.33
N ASN A 23 0.53 12.87 -7.05
CA ASN A 23 -0.49 13.42 -6.16
C ASN A 23 -1.92 13.33 -6.74
N GLU A 24 -2.21 12.24 -7.44
CA GLU A 24 -3.55 11.95 -7.95
C GLU A 24 -4.43 11.44 -6.79
N GLN A 25 -5.60 12.03 -6.63
CA GLN A 25 -6.51 11.76 -5.52
C GLN A 25 -7.96 11.55 -5.98
N ASP A 26 -8.29 11.83 -7.24
CA ASP A 26 -9.65 11.62 -7.76
C ASP A 26 -9.92 10.12 -7.94
N PRO A 27 -10.92 9.56 -7.23
CA PRO A 27 -11.14 8.12 -7.29
C PRO A 27 -11.52 7.60 -8.68
N LYS A 28 -12.20 8.41 -9.50
CA LYS A 28 -12.60 7.99 -10.85
C LYS A 28 -11.40 7.93 -11.77
N THR A 29 -10.53 8.94 -11.73
CA THR A 29 -9.27 8.95 -12.49
C THR A 29 -8.41 7.74 -12.14
N ILE A 30 -8.17 7.49 -10.85
CA ILE A 30 -7.37 6.35 -10.38
C ILE A 30 -7.96 5.02 -10.88
N ILE A 31 -9.27 4.80 -10.73
CA ILE A 31 -9.88 3.52 -11.12
C ILE A 31 -9.89 3.36 -12.65
N ASN A 32 -10.16 4.43 -13.40
CA ASN A 32 -10.23 4.37 -14.85
C ASN A 32 -8.84 4.18 -15.48
N GLU A 33 -7.80 4.86 -14.98
CA GLU A 33 -6.43 4.67 -15.44
C GLU A 33 -5.97 3.24 -15.20
N LEU A 34 -6.19 2.67 -14.00
CA LEU A 34 -5.85 1.27 -13.71
C LEU A 34 -6.48 0.30 -14.72
N LYS A 35 -7.75 0.50 -15.09
CA LYS A 35 -8.47 -0.39 -16.02
C LYS A 35 -7.91 -0.36 -17.45
N THR A 36 -7.04 0.59 -17.78
CA THR A 36 -6.33 0.62 -19.07
C THR A 36 -5.11 -0.30 -19.11
N PHE A 37 -4.66 -0.81 -17.97
CA PHE A 37 -3.49 -1.68 -17.90
C PHE A 37 -3.84 -3.08 -18.42
N PRO A 38 -2.98 -3.68 -19.27
CA PRO A 38 -3.17 -5.06 -19.70
C PRO A 38 -3.06 -6.01 -18.50
N ASP A 39 -3.82 -7.11 -18.52
CA ASP A 39 -3.77 -8.19 -17.54
C ASP A 39 -4.12 -7.80 -16.09
N ILE A 40 -4.80 -6.66 -15.88
CA ILE A 40 -5.30 -6.30 -14.54
C ILE A 40 -6.48 -7.21 -14.15
N ASP A 41 -6.37 -7.83 -12.97
CA ASP A 41 -7.42 -8.74 -12.49
C ASP A 41 -8.41 -8.07 -11.51
N PRO A 42 -9.59 -8.67 -11.29
CA PRO A 42 -10.58 -8.14 -10.35
C PRO A 42 -10.11 -8.03 -8.90
N TRP A 43 -9.16 -8.86 -8.48
CA TRP A 43 -8.59 -8.82 -7.13
C TRP A 43 -7.77 -7.54 -6.92
N GLN A 44 -6.95 -7.16 -7.91
CA GLN A 44 -6.16 -5.93 -7.92
C GLN A 44 -7.05 -4.68 -8.03
N ILE A 45 -8.04 -4.70 -8.93
CA ILE A 45 -9.01 -3.60 -9.09
C ILE A 45 -9.71 -3.29 -7.77
N LYS A 46 -10.10 -4.33 -7.01
CA LYS A 46 -10.75 -4.15 -5.72
C LYS A 46 -9.85 -3.41 -4.73
N ILE A 47 -8.57 -3.76 -4.64
CA ILE A 47 -7.62 -3.10 -3.72
C ILE A 47 -7.46 -1.62 -4.08
N VAL A 48 -7.23 -1.32 -5.35
CA VAL A 48 -7.07 0.06 -5.82
C VAL A 48 -8.35 0.87 -5.65
N THR A 49 -9.52 0.25 -5.79
CA THR A 49 -10.81 0.90 -5.49
C THR A 49 -10.89 1.28 -4.01
N TYR A 50 -10.49 0.39 -3.09
CA TYR A 50 -10.44 0.76 -1.67
C TYR A 50 -9.43 1.87 -1.41
N PHE A 51 -8.25 1.80 -2.00
CA PHE A 51 -7.23 2.85 -1.91
C PHE A 51 -7.79 4.21 -2.34
N SER A 52 -8.42 4.28 -3.52
CA SER A 52 -8.87 5.54 -4.09
C SER A 52 -9.95 6.22 -3.22
N TYR A 53 -10.88 5.46 -2.64
CA TYR A 53 -11.91 6.01 -1.75
C TYR A 53 -11.45 6.22 -0.29
N ASN A 54 -10.33 5.61 0.13
CA ASN A 54 -9.84 5.68 1.51
C ASN A 54 -8.49 6.38 1.65
N LEU A 55 -7.95 6.99 0.59
CA LEU A 55 -6.63 7.64 0.60
C LEU A 55 -6.46 8.57 1.80
N ASN A 56 -7.32 9.59 1.93
CA ASN A 56 -7.24 10.58 3.00
C ASN A 56 -7.46 9.97 4.40
N LYS A 57 -8.34 8.97 4.52
CA LYS A 57 -8.56 8.25 5.79
C LYS A 57 -7.32 7.45 6.20
N THR A 58 -6.67 6.82 5.23
CA THR A 58 -5.45 6.03 5.46
C THR A 58 -4.31 6.95 5.87
N ILE A 59 -4.14 8.09 5.19
CA ILE A 59 -3.18 9.14 5.57
C ILE A 59 -3.41 9.58 7.01
N ALA A 60 -4.64 9.96 7.36
CA ALA A 60 -4.97 10.39 8.72
C ALA A 60 -4.68 9.30 9.77
N LYS A 61 -4.98 8.02 9.47
CA LYS A 61 -4.66 6.90 10.36
C LYS A 61 -3.14 6.74 10.55
N ILE A 62 -2.34 6.81 9.49
CA ILE A 62 -0.88 6.73 9.58
C ILE A 62 -0.31 7.93 10.34
N GLN A 63 -0.78 9.16 10.05
CA GLN A 63 -0.38 10.37 10.76
C GLN A 63 -0.64 10.25 12.27
N ALA A 64 -1.81 9.76 12.67
CA ALA A 64 -2.15 9.52 14.08
C ALA A 64 -1.22 8.50 14.75
N LEU A 65 -0.83 7.43 14.04
CA LEU A 65 0.11 6.43 14.56
C LEU A 65 1.55 6.94 14.68
N THR A 66 1.90 7.97 13.90
CA THR A 66 3.27 8.48 13.75
C THR A 66 3.47 9.85 14.39
N THR A 67 2.45 10.44 15.01
CA THR A 67 2.47 11.84 15.49
C THR A 67 3.61 12.15 16.47
N LYS A 68 4.05 11.17 17.26
CA LYS A 68 5.15 11.30 18.24
C LYS A 68 6.47 10.70 17.76
N SER A 69 6.54 10.30 16.49
CA SER A 69 7.69 9.64 15.90
C SER A 69 8.51 10.64 15.08
N LYS A 70 9.82 10.40 15.00
CA LYS A 70 10.72 11.06 14.02
C LYS A 70 10.46 10.65 12.56
N TRP A 71 9.38 9.91 12.34
CA TRP A 71 8.96 9.33 11.08
C TRP A 71 7.51 9.71 10.84
N SER A 72 7.23 11.01 10.77
CA SER A 72 5.89 11.48 10.40
C SER A 72 5.56 10.98 8.99
N TYR A 73 4.26 10.88 8.66
CA TYR A 73 3.84 10.47 7.31
C TYR A 73 4.56 11.29 6.23
N GLU A 74 4.70 12.60 6.42
CA GLU A 74 5.34 13.52 5.47
C GLU A 74 6.81 13.15 5.22
N GLN A 75 7.52 12.72 6.27
CA GLN A 75 8.93 12.36 6.25
C GLN A 75 9.21 10.96 5.69
N MET A 76 8.18 10.11 5.54
CA MET A 76 8.35 8.80 4.91
C MET A 76 8.62 8.96 3.41
N ASP A 77 9.49 8.11 2.87
CA ASP A 77 9.65 8.03 1.42
C ASP A 77 8.38 7.47 0.76
N LEU A 78 8.31 7.65 -0.56
CA LEU A 78 7.15 7.22 -1.35
C LEU A 78 6.98 5.70 -1.39
N ILE A 79 8.07 4.92 -1.25
CA ILE A 79 8.02 3.46 -1.30
C ILE A 79 7.36 2.92 -0.03
N LEU A 80 7.80 3.39 1.13
CA LEU A 80 7.22 3.07 2.43
C LEU A 80 5.74 3.48 2.46
N LYS A 81 5.40 4.70 1.99
CA LYS A 81 4.01 5.14 1.88
C LYS A 81 3.19 4.17 1.00
N ALA A 82 3.67 3.86 -0.20
CA ALA A 82 2.96 3.01 -1.14
C ALA A 82 2.72 1.59 -0.59
N ILE A 83 3.72 0.99 0.05
CA ILE A 83 3.57 -0.34 0.68
C ILE A 83 2.53 -0.30 1.79
N ILE A 84 2.54 0.71 2.68
CA ILE A 84 1.55 0.82 3.75
C ILE A 84 0.14 0.97 3.18
N HIS A 85 -0.03 1.81 2.15
CA HIS A 85 -1.31 1.99 1.47
C HIS A 85 -1.79 0.70 0.80
N GLU A 86 -0.92 -0.02 0.11
CA GLU A 86 -1.24 -1.31 -0.52
C GLU A 86 -1.74 -2.32 0.52
N VAL A 87 -0.95 -2.54 1.57
CA VAL A 87 -1.24 -3.49 2.65
C VAL A 87 -2.55 -3.17 3.37
N TYR A 88 -2.76 -1.91 3.73
CA TYR A 88 -3.98 -1.50 4.42
C TYR A 88 -5.22 -1.68 3.56
N ASN A 89 -5.13 -1.32 2.27
CA ASN A 89 -6.27 -1.44 1.37
C ASN A 89 -6.52 -2.89 0.93
N GLU A 90 -5.50 -3.75 0.87
CA GLU A 90 -5.69 -5.18 0.70
C GLU A 90 -6.45 -5.79 1.89
N ARG A 91 -6.08 -5.41 3.13
CA ARG A 91 -6.80 -5.82 4.33
C ARG A 91 -8.28 -5.45 4.26
N LEU A 92 -8.59 -4.22 3.83
CA LEU A 92 -9.98 -3.76 3.71
C LEU A 92 -10.73 -4.52 2.60
N ALA A 93 -10.11 -4.72 1.45
CA ALA A 93 -10.72 -5.33 0.27
C ALA A 93 -10.97 -6.83 0.43
N HIS A 94 -10.02 -7.57 1.01
CA HIS A 94 -10.00 -9.04 0.96
C HIS A 94 -9.90 -9.71 2.32
N LYS A 95 -9.74 -8.94 3.41
CA LYS A 95 -9.53 -9.49 4.76
C LYS A 95 -8.34 -10.44 4.83
N THR A 96 -7.32 -10.22 3.99
CA THR A 96 -6.08 -10.99 4.00
C THR A 96 -5.52 -11.03 5.43
N ASP A 97 -4.98 -12.19 5.80
CA ASP A 97 -4.38 -12.40 7.10
C ASP A 97 -3.21 -11.43 7.34
N LYS A 98 -3.15 -10.88 8.55
CA LYS A 98 -2.15 -9.88 8.94
C LYS A 98 -0.72 -10.41 8.81
N ALA A 99 -0.47 -11.67 9.15
CA ALA A 99 0.85 -12.27 9.05
C ALA A 99 1.29 -12.39 7.57
N ILE A 100 0.36 -12.71 6.66
CA ILE A 100 0.64 -12.72 5.22
C ILE A 100 0.99 -11.32 4.74
N LEU A 101 0.22 -10.30 5.13
CA LEU A 101 0.48 -8.92 4.72
C LEU A 101 1.84 -8.41 5.22
N ILE A 102 2.20 -8.71 6.47
CA ILE A 102 3.51 -8.36 7.02
C ILE A 102 4.62 -9.05 6.22
N ASP A 103 4.56 -10.37 6.06
CA ASP A 103 5.58 -11.13 5.32
C ASP A 103 5.79 -10.58 3.89
N GLN A 104 4.69 -10.40 3.16
CA GLN A 104 4.76 -9.94 1.77
C GLN A 104 5.24 -8.49 1.65
N SER A 105 4.85 -7.61 2.58
CA SER A 105 5.34 -6.22 2.61
C SER A 105 6.84 -6.13 2.88
N LEU A 106 7.38 -7.02 3.71
CA LEU A 106 8.82 -7.09 4.00
C LEU A 106 9.60 -7.59 2.80
N ILE A 107 9.07 -8.56 2.06
CA ILE A 107 9.64 -9.01 0.77
C ILE A 107 9.63 -7.86 -0.23
N THR A 108 8.54 -7.09 -0.35
CA THR A 108 8.49 -5.93 -1.25
C THR A 108 9.50 -4.85 -0.83
N MET A 109 9.63 -4.58 0.47
CA MET A 109 10.63 -3.65 1.01
C MET A 109 12.06 -4.11 0.71
N ASP A 110 12.35 -5.42 0.68
CA ASP A 110 13.66 -5.95 0.28
C ASP A 110 14.02 -5.66 -1.18
N HIS A 111 13.03 -5.64 -2.06
CA HIS A 111 13.26 -5.48 -3.50
C HIS A 111 13.32 -4.01 -3.91
N TYR A 112 12.51 -3.16 -3.28
CA TYR A 112 12.31 -1.78 -3.74
C TYR A 112 12.81 -0.72 -2.75
N GLY A 113 12.79 -1.01 -1.45
CA GLY A 113 13.02 0.00 -0.43
C GLY A 113 14.36 -0.13 0.29
N GLU A 114 14.56 0.74 1.27
CA GLU A 114 15.76 0.68 2.10
C GLU A 114 15.60 -0.33 3.25
N PRO A 115 16.53 -1.29 3.43
CA PRO A 115 16.43 -2.31 4.47
C PRO A 115 16.23 -1.76 5.89
N LYS A 116 16.76 -0.56 6.18
CA LYS A 116 16.63 0.11 7.48
C LYS A 116 15.18 0.45 7.84
N LEU A 117 14.30 0.58 6.85
CA LEU A 117 12.90 0.96 7.02
C LEU A 117 11.98 -0.22 7.35
N LYS A 118 12.44 -1.47 7.19
CA LYS A 118 11.65 -2.67 7.49
C LYS A 118 11.05 -2.68 8.90
N LYS A 119 11.82 -2.28 9.91
CA LYS A 119 11.35 -2.24 11.30
C LYS A 119 10.20 -1.25 11.47
N ILE A 120 10.28 -0.12 10.77
CA ILE A 120 9.24 0.92 10.81
C ILE A 120 8.01 0.45 10.04
N LEU A 121 8.19 -0.12 8.84
CA LEU A 121 7.13 -0.72 8.05
C LEU A 121 6.34 -1.75 8.87
N HIS A 122 7.05 -2.71 9.50
CA HIS A 122 6.43 -3.73 10.32
C HIS A 122 5.64 -3.12 11.49
N ALA A 123 6.22 -2.19 12.23
CA ALA A 123 5.56 -1.54 13.36
C ALA A 123 4.31 -0.74 12.95
N ILE A 124 4.32 -0.12 11.76
CA ILE A 124 3.15 0.61 11.24
C ILE A 124 2.06 -0.38 10.82
N ILE A 125 2.41 -1.41 10.04
CA ILE A 125 1.45 -2.44 9.60
C ILE A 125 0.81 -3.11 10.80
N ASP A 126 1.62 -3.46 11.81
CA ASP A 126 1.14 -4.11 13.02
C ASP A 126 0.09 -3.27 13.76
N LYS A 127 0.21 -1.95 13.73
CA LYS A 127 -0.74 -1.03 14.38
C LYS A 127 -1.91 -0.61 13.50
N ILE A 128 -1.72 -0.52 12.19
CA ILE A 128 -2.77 -0.04 11.27
C ILE A 128 -3.78 -1.13 10.93
N ILE A 129 -3.33 -2.39 10.96
CA ILE A 129 -4.14 -3.58 10.73
C ILE A 129 -4.55 -4.21 12.06
N GLU A 130 -5.86 -4.19 12.29
CA GLU A 130 -6.58 -4.91 13.33
C GLU A 130 -7.06 -6.29 12.83
#